data_AF-A0A960WDG4-F1
#
_entry.id   AF-A0A960WDG4-F1
#
_cell.length_a   1.000
_cell.length_b   1.000
_cell.length_c   1.000
_cell.angle_alpha   90.00
_cell.angle_beta   90.00
_cell.angle_gamma   90.00
#
_symmetry.space_group_name_H-M   'P 1'
#
loop_
_entity.id
_entity.type
_entity.pdbx_description
1 polymer ?
#
loop_
_entity_poly.entity_id
_entity_poly.type
_entity_poly.pdbx_seq_one_letter_code
_entity_poly.pdbx_strand_id
1 'polypeptide(L)'
;LYNFYDRRYFESRLRPIRITIDQRLHFQKLGVCDDVKAFPYDDVIVECKFAQADQSLAENFLHQFPFRPSRFSKYVTGMQTMAFVEQDLDQ
;
A
#
# COMPACT_ATOMS: atom_id res chain seq x y z
N LEU A 1 -10.66 -9.70 -5.18
CA LEU A 1 -10.24 -8.59 -4.33
C LEU A 1 -10.26 -7.30 -5.16
N TYR A 2 -11.09 -6.34 -4.75
CA TYR A 2 -10.95 -4.94 -5.12
C TYR A 2 -10.11 -4.22 -4.06
N ASN A 3 -9.17 -3.40 -4.51
CA ASN A 3 -8.30 -2.59 -3.68
C ASN A 3 -8.58 -1.12 -3.96
N PHE A 4 -9.14 -0.41 -2.98
CA PHE A 4 -9.36 1.03 -3.07
C PHE A 4 -8.31 1.75 -2.24
N TYR A 5 -7.84 2.89 -2.73
CA TYR A 5 -6.87 3.73 -2.04
C TYR A 5 -6.80 5.10 -2.71
N ASP A 6 -6.46 6.12 -1.93
CA ASP A 6 -6.15 7.44 -2.43
C ASP A 6 -4.66 7.58 -2.62
N ARG A 7 -4.24 7.68 -3.88
CA ARG A 7 -2.84 7.80 -4.26
C ARG A 7 -2.48 9.23 -4.60
N ARG A 8 -1.45 9.76 -3.95
CA ARG A 8 -0.75 10.99 -4.34
C ARG A 8 0.60 10.66 -4.95
N TYR A 9 0.95 11.37 -6.01
CA TYR A 9 2.21 11.19 -6.74
C TYR A 9 3.11 12.40 -6.52
N PHE A 10 4.38 12.13 -6.20
CA PHE A 10 5.42 13.13 -6.10
C PHE A 10 6.58 12.71 -6.99
N GLU A 11 6.89 13.55 -7.97
CA GLU A 11 7.97 13.31 -8.92
C GLU A 11 8.77 14.59 -9.10
N SER A 12 10.09 14.45 -9.16
CA SER A 12 10.96 15.55 -9.53
C SER A 12 11.38 15.39 -10.98
N ARG A 13 11.28 16.47 -11.75
CA ARG A 13 11.74 16.48 -13.15
C ARG A 13 13.27 16.35 -13.28
N LEU A 14 13.99 16.61 -12.19
CA LEU A 14 15.46 16.62 -12.13
C LEU A 14 16.05 15.42 -11.39
N ARG A 15 15.23 14.64 -10.68
CA ARG A 15 15.72 13.51 -9.87
C ARG A 15 15.02 12.21 -10.26
N PRO A 16 15.75 11.09 -10.35
CA PRO A 16 15.22 9.80 -10.80
C PRO A 16 14.38 9.07 -9.72
N ILE A 17 13.92 9.78 -8.68
CA ILE A 17 13.12 9.21 -7.60
C ILE A 17 11.67 9.68 -7.75
N ARG A 18 10.76 8.71 -7.75
CA ARG A 18 9.31 8.93 -7.71
C ARG A 18 8.74 8.34 -6.42
N ILE A 19 7.96 9.14 -5.71
CA ILE A 19 7.28 8.72 -4.49
C ILE A 19 5.78 8.65 -4.76
N THR A 20 5.15 7.59 -4.26
CA THR A 20 3.69 7.56 -4.13
C THR A 20 3.30 7.37 -2.68
N ILE A 21 2.24 8.04 -2.26
CA ILE A 21 1.65 7.88 -0.93
C ILE A 21 0.23 7.38 -1.14
N ASP A 22 -0.04 6.18 -0.65
CA ASP A 22 -1.36 5.57 -0.67
C ASP A 22 -1.95 5.65 0.74
N GLN A 23 -3.16 6.20 0.85
CA GLN A 23 -3.89 6.39 2.10
C GLN A 23 -5.32 5.90 1.94
N ARG A 24 -6.04 5.73 3.06
CA ARG A 24 -7.44 5.27 3.07
C ARG A 24 -7.59 3.98 2.26
N LEU A 25 -6.75 2.98 2.59
CA LEU A 25 -6.78 1.70 1.91
C LEU A 25 -8.03 0.93 2.34
N HIS A 26 -8.76 0.37 1.38
CA HIS A 26 -9.89 -0.51 1.65
C HIS A 26 -9.84 -1.75 0.76
N PHE A 27 -10.14 -2.91 1.35
CA PHE A 27 -10.16 -4.20 0.68
C PHE A 27 -11.58 -4.75 0.59
N GLN A 28 -11.99 -5.24 -0.58
CA GLN A 28 -13.32 -5.81 -0.80
C GLN A 28 -13.26 -7.09 -1.61
N LYS A 29 -14.10 -8.07 -1.28
CA LYS A 29 -14.18 -9.36 -2.01
C LYS A 29 -14.82 -9.15 -3.40
N LEU A 30 -14.30 -9.86 -4.40
CA LEU A 30 -14.87 -9.86 -5.77
C LEU A 30 -16.08 -10.80 -5.82
N GLY A 31 -17.14 -10.44 -6.55
CA GLY A 31 -18.20 -11.37 -6.94
C GLY A 31 -19.31 -11.61 -5.91
N VAL A 32 -19.36 -10.86 -4.82
CA VAL A 32 -20.50 -10.88 -3.89
C VAL A 32 -21.31 -9.61 -4.14
N CYS A 33 -22.50 -9.74 -4.72
CA CYS A 33 -23.41 -8.61 -4.92
C CYS A 33 -23.99 -8.15 -3.59
N ASP A 34 -23.95 -6.83 -3.42
CA ASP A 34 -24.86 -5.97 -2.66
C ASP A 34 -24.65 -5.62 -1.18
N ASP A 35 -23.76 -6.23 -0.38
CA ASP A 35 -23.54 -5.71 1.00
C ASP A 35 -22.18 -6.00 1.66
N VAL A 36 -21.16 -6.41 0.89
CA VAL A 36 -19.85 -6.73 1.51
C VAL A 36 -19.12 -5.47 1.96
N LYS A 37 -18.98 -5.35 3.29
CA LYS A 37 -18.19 -4.34 3.99
C LYS A 37 -16.78 -4.28 3.40
N ALA A 38 -16.37 -3.08 3.00
CA ALA A 38 -14.98 -2.82 2.67
C ALA A 38 -14.17 -2.80 3.98
N PHE A 39 -13.10 -3.57 4.04
CA PHE A 39 -12.26 -3.66 5.22
C PHE A 39 -11.20 -2.56 5.17
N PRO A 40 -11.22 -1.59 6.11
CA PRO A 40 -10.23 -0.54 6.14
C PRO A 40 -8.85 -1.10 6.52
N TYR A 41 -7.81 -0.45 6.01
CA TYR A 41 -6.43 -0.70 6.39
C TYR A 41 -5.77 0.63 6.74
N ASP A 42 -5.37 0.76 8.00
CA ASP A 42 -5.04 2.05 8.61
C ASP A 42 -3.64 2.57 8.25
N ASP A 43 -2.71 1.70 7.85
CA ASP A 43 -1.36 2.16 7.55
C ASP A 43 -1.32 2.94 6.22
N VAL A 44 -0.49 3.98 6.22
CA VAL A 44 -0.11 4.71 5.01
C VAL A 44 1.02 3.99 4.30
N ILE A 45 0.85 3.71 3.01
CA ILE A 45 1.88 3.06 2.21
C ILE A 45 2.65 4.10 1.42
N VAL A 46 3.94 4.26 1.76
CA VAL A 46 4.88 5.08 0.99
C VAL A 46 5.70 4.16 0.09
N GLU A 47 5.58 4.35 -1.22
CA GLU A 47 6.34 3.59 -2.22
C GLU A 47 7.36 4.51 -2.89
N CYS A 48 8.62 4.08 -2.93
CA CYS A 48 9.72 4.79 -3.57
C CYS A 48 10.21 4.00 -4.78
N LYS A 49 10.12 4.62 -5.97
CA LYS A 49 10.54 4.03 -7.24
C LYS A 49 11.76 4.76 -7.76
N PHE A 50 12.76 4.00 -8.19
CA PHE A 50 14.03 4.46 -8.70
C PHE A 50 14.60 3.43 -9.67
N ALA A 51 15.50 3.84 -10.57
CA ALA A 51 16.24 2.92 -11.41
C ALA A 51 17.35 2.24 -10.59
N GLN A 52 17.75 1.03 -10.96
CA GLN A 52 18.80 0.28 -10.23
C GLN A 52 20.10 1.06 -10.08
N ALA A 53 20.47 1.88 -11.08
CA ALA A 53 21.65 2.74 -11.03
C ALA A 53 21.62 3.79 -9.91
N ASP A 54 20.42 4.14 -9.42
CA ASP A 54 20.18 5.15 -8.38
C ASP A 54 19.95 4.55 -7.00
N GLN A 55 20.23 3.25 -6.81
CA GLN A 55 19.95 2.55 -5.55
C GLN A 55 20.55 3.25 -4.33
N SER A 56 21.84 3.61 -4.37
CA SER A 56 22.48 4.29 -3.23
C SER A 56 21.87 5.67 -2.94
N LEU A 57 21.40 6.39 -3.96
CA LEU A 57 20.70 7.66 -3.78
C LEU A 57 19.33 7.43 -3.10
N ALA A 58 18.59 6.42 -3.55
CA ALA A 58 17.29 6.07 -3.00
C ALA A 58 17.39 5.58 -1.55
N GLU A 59 18.40 4.75 -1.21
CA GLU A 59 18.67 4.31 0.16
C GLU A 59 18.95 5.50 1.08
N ASN A 60 19.86 6.40 0.68
CA ASN A 60 20.16 7.62 1.45
C ASN A 60 18.94 8.54 1.62
N PHE A 61 18.07 8.61 0.60
CA PHE A 61 16.81 9.35 0.69
C PHE A 61 15.84 8.69 1.68
N LEU A 62 15.66 7.37 1.58
CA LEU A 62 14.77 6.60 2.45
C LEU A 62 15.22 6.61 3.91
N HIS A 63 16.52 6.66 4.18
CA HIS A 63 17.08 6.78 5.53
C HIS A 63 16.74 8.08 6.27
N GLN A 64 16.24 9.11 5.56
CA GLN A 64 15.79 10.36 6.18
C GLN A 64 14.37 10.24 6.77
N PHE A 65 13.63 9.18 6.44
CA PHE A 65 12.31 8.95 6.98
C PHE A 65 12.37 8.20 8.32
N PRO A 66 11.43 8.46 9.25
CA PRO A 66 11.38 7.79 10.55
C PRO A 66 10.78 6.37 10.47
N PHE A 67 10.94 5.68 9.34
CA PHE A 67 10.41 4.35 9.11
C PHE A 67 11.36 3.54 8.23
N ARG A 68 11.33 2.21 8.39
CA ARG A 68 12.18 1.30 7.62
C ARG A 68 11.43 0.76 6.41
N PRO A 69 12.03 0.72 5.22
CA PRO A 69 11.44 0.06 4.06
C PRO A 69 11.18 -1.42 4.36
N SER A 70 10.00 -1.88 4.00
CA SER A 70 9.60 -3.30 4.07
C SER A 70 8.85 -3.68 2.79
N ARG A 71 8.77 -4.98 2.51
CA ARG A 71 7.95 -5.47 1.40
C ARG A 71 6.49 -5.42 1.81
N PHE A 72 5.66 -4.78 1.00
CA PHE A 72 4.23 -4.72 1.19
C PHE A 72 3.49 -5.06 -0.10
N SER A 73 2.54 -6.00 -0.02
CA SER A 73 1.70 -6.38 -1.15
C SER A 73 0.25 -6.11 -0.81
N LYS A 74 -0.36 -5.11 -1.45
CA LYS A 74 -1.78 -4.79 -1.30
C LYS A 74 -2.68 -6.01 -1.51
N TYR A 75 -2.31 -6.89 -2.44
CA TYR A 75 -3.07 -8.11 -2.70
C TYR A 75 -2.98 -9.12 -1.56
N VAL A 76 -1.75 -9.45 -1.11
CA VAL A 76 -1.55 -10.44 -0.05
C VAL A 76 -2.17 -9.93 1.25
N THR A 77 -1.88 -8.67 1.61
CA THR A 77 -2.47 -8.03 2.78
C THR A 77 -3.98 -8.01 2.70
N GLY A 78 -4.57 -7.61 1.55
CA GLY A 78 -6.02 -7.59 1.40
C GLY A 78 -6.66 -8.98 1.52
N MET A 79 -6.05 -10.02 0.94
CA MET A 79 -6.53 -11.40 1.11
C MET A 79 -6.46 -11.87 2.56
N GLN A 80 -5.38 -11.54 3.29
CA GLN A 80 -5.22 -11.86 4.70
C GLN A 80 -6.24 -11.12 5.57
N THR A 81 -6.39 -9.81 5.39
CA THR A 81 -7.36 -8.99 6.14
C THR A 81 -8.78 -9.52 5.99
N MET A 82 -9.21 -9.87 4.77
CA MET A 82 -10.55 -10.45 4.56
C MET A 82 -10.71 -11.81 5.24
N ALA A 83 -9.69 -12.67 5.19
CA ALA A 83 -9.75 -13.99 5.80
C ALA A 83 -9.84 -13.93 7.34
N PHE A 84 -9.16 -12.99 7.99
CA PHE A 84 -9.25 -12.80 9.44
C PHE A 84 -10.64 -12.31 9.86
N VAL A 85 -11.21 -11.31 9.18
CA VAL A 85 -12.51 -10.76 9.58
C VAL A 85 -13.67 -11.73 9.35
N GLU A 86 -13.58 -12.61 8.34
CA GLU A 86 -14.55 -13.70 8.18
C GLU A 86 -14.56 -14.65 9.39
N GLN A 87 -13.42 -14.92 10.02
CA GLN A 87 -13.33 -15.78 11.21
C GLN A 87 -13.88 -15.13 12.49
N ASP A 88 -13.80 -13.81 12.61
CA ASP A 88 -14.31 -13.05 13.76
C ASP A 88 -15.84 -12.87 13.72
N LEU A 89 -16.46 -12.99 12.54
CA LEU A 89 -17.93 -12.88 12.37
C LEU A 89 -18.66 -14.21 12.62
N ASP A 90 -17.95 -15.34 12.56
CA ASP A 90 -18.49 -16.69 12.77
C ASP A 90 -18.41 -17.17 14.25
N GLN A 91 -17.95 -16.31 15.18
CA GLN A 91 -17.92 -16.54 16.64
C GLN A 91 -19.02 -15.77 17.37
#